data_AF-A0A7C7SPF3-F1
#
_entry.id   AF-A0A7C7SPF3-F1
#
_cell.length_a   1.000
_cell.length_b   1.000
_cell.length_c   1.000
_cell.angle_alpha   90.00
_cell.angle_beta   90.00
_cell.angle_gamma   90.00
#
_symmetry.space_group_name_H-M   'P 1'
#
loop_
_entity.id
_entity.type
_entity.pdbx_description
1 polymer ?
#
loop_
_entity_poly.entity_id
_entity_poly.type
_entity_poly.pdbx_seq_one_letter_code
_entity_poly.pdbx_strand_id
1 'polypeptide(L)'
;MRLIFTLIALLSFSLSESAYALSCISLSTQELLQKSDIIFLGVAQKSEAAKPTDKNFMPNSYTRFKIDKIYKGDLNDTVDIHHHRKSSWPLKYEKGTEYIIFANRSPETDLYVTSRCTPRLTADSLSPADPESRLLEGYAKRWAALETHKGKLDALDALIKKFPNNAWLYVQKGEILEEFGDYRRAVSAYKTALDKEPNWHDVTSRTNFQKAYLGYGKALFYSEQYQEALPYLKKTAEQELKIINYQTKMREAKGADYEEPNYDYVRGATKLYAASLIYLNDNEALNELKVDVSGMTFKNTTFSNLSFVDANFSNTHLKLVTFENTNFQGANFSNASINGRFENTDFVGANFTNANLNGHSFKNVNFSNAHFDNSKIGASHMKVPVENVNFTNAKLINSEIMFLENETVNYESAIYDCNTRFPDDFSPVENGMLNPQEECPTVQ
;
A
#
# COMPACT_ATOMS: atom_id res chain seq x y z
N MET A 1 50.58 31.87 -40.65
CA MET A 1 50.99 31.54 -39.27
C MET A 1 50.94 32.83 -38.47
N ARG A 2 50.08 32.93 -37.43
CA ARG A 2 49.50 34.16 -36.82
C ARG A 2 48.30 34.76 -37.57
N LEU A 3 47.09 34.20 -37.33
CA LEU A 3 45.80 34.93 -37.36
C LEU A 3 44.57 34.05 -37.03
N ILE A 4 44.74 32.74 -36.79
CA ILE A 4 43.64 31.84 -36.37
C ILE A 4 43.72 31.43 -34.88
N PHE A 5 44.79 31.82 -34.17
CA PHE A 5 45.01 31.46 -32.76
C PHE A 5 44.52 32.48 -31.72
N THR A 6 43.89 33.58 -32.15
CA THR A 6 43.42 34.64 -31.25
C THR A 6 41.89 34.76 -31.13
N LEU A 7 41.10 33.93 -31.84
CA LEU A 7 39.63 33.96 -31.73
C LEU A 7 38.99 32.74 -31.06
N ILE A 8 39.75 31.67 -30.77
CA ILE A 8 39.25 30.50 -30.01
C ILE A 8 39.83 30.49 -28.57
N ALA A 9 40.49 31.58 -28.15
CA ALA A 9 40.79 31.87 -26.75
C ALA A 9 39.70 32.75 -26.07
N LEU A 10 38.62 33.05 -26.80
CA LEU A 10 37.43 33.78 -26.29
C LEU A 10 36.19 32.89 -26.14
N LEU A 11 36.28 31.59 -26.47
CA LEU A 11 35.26 30.58 -26.15
C LEU A 11 35.60 29.74 -24.91
N SER A 12 36.70 30.05 -24.23
CA SER A 12 37.12 29.43 -22.96
C SER A 12 36.95 30.35 -21.74
N PHE A 13 36.29 31.51 -21.88
CA PHE A 13 36.02 32.45 -20.79
C PHE A 13 34.55 32.90 -20.70
N SER A 14 33.62 32.07 -21.16
CA SER A 14 32.18 32.20 -20.87
C SER A 14 31.54 30.89 -20.42
N LEU A 15 32.28 30.05 -19.68
CA LEU A 15 31.65 29.20 -18.67
C LEU A 15 31.27 30.08 -17.49
N SER A 16 30.33 30.99 -17.76
CA SER A 16 29.55 31.70 -16.75
C SER A 16 28.96 30.63 -15.83
N GLU A 17 29.22 30.75 -14.53
CA GLU A 17 28.28 30.72 -13.38
C GLU A 17 26.96 29.91 -13.43
N SER A 18 26.76 29.06 -14.43
CA SER A 18 25.54 28.34 -14.77
C SER A 18 25.64 26.85 -14.48
N ALA A 19 26.81 26.36 -14.04
CA ALA A 19 26.98 24.99 -13.53
C ALA A 19 26.48 24.77 -12.09
N TYR A 20 26.04 25.82 -11.38
CA TYR A 20 25.49 25.73 -10.01
C TYR A 20 23.99 26.10 -9.90
N ALA A 21 23.31 26.29 -11.03
CA ALA A 21 21.89 26.64 -11.08
C ALA A 21 21.00 25.48 -11.58
N LEU A 22 21.44 24.22 -11.40
CA LEU A 22 20.72 23.03 -11.90
C LEU A 22 20.49 21.91 -10.86
N SER A 23 20.48 22.21 -9.55
CA SER A 23 20.42 21.15 -8.53
C SER A 23 19.46 21.37 -7.36
N CYS A 24 18.40 22.17 -7.53
CA CYS A 24 17.18 21.86 -6.79
C CYS A 24 16.35 20.89 -7.64
N ILE A 25 16.76 19.62 -7.67
CA ILE A 25 15.76 18.56 -7.83
C ILE A 25 14.78 18.82 -6.70
N SER A 26 13.52 19.13 -7.02
CA SER A 26 12.51 19.35 -6.00
C SER A 26 12.49 18.11 -5.12
N LEU A 27 12.99 18.23 -3.89
CA LEU A 27 12.85 17.15 -2.91
C LEU A 27 11.36 16.87 -2.85
N SER A 28 10.99 15.60 -3.00
CA SER A 28 9.61 15.22 -2.76
C SER A 28 9.27 15.63 -1.33
N THR A 29 8.02 15.97 -1.08
CA THR A 29 7.67 16.55 0.22
C THR A 29 7.92 15.57 1.37
N GLN A 30 7.85 14.27 1.09
CA GLN A 30 8.22 13.21 2.02
C GLN A 30 9.72 13.24 2.37
N GLU A 31 10.60 13.48 1.40
CA GLU A 31 12.03 13.62 1.65
C GLU A 31 12.36 14.89 2.43
N LEU A 32 11.68 16.00 2.15
CA LEU A 32 11.88 17.24 2.91
C LEU A 32 11.50 17.04 4.38
N LEU A 33 10.39 16.34 4.65
CA LEU A 33 9.95 16.00 6.01
C LEU A 33 10.89 15.03 6.74
N GLN A 34 11.39 14.02 6.04
CA GLN A 34 12.35 13.07 6.62
C GLN A 34 13.67 13.74 6.94
N LYS A 35 14.19 14.57 6.02
CA LYS A 35 15.48 15.23 6.18
C LYS A 35 15.47 16.40 7.15
N SER A 36 14.30 17.00 7.42
CA SER A 36 14.12 18.11 8.38
C SER A 36 14.42 17.68 9.81
N ASP A 37 15.40 18.25 10.51
CA ASP A 37 15.61 17.96 11.93
C ASP A 37 14.58 18.67 12.82
N ILE A 38 14.17 19.88 12.42
CA ILE A 38 13.17 20.69 13.10
C ILE A 38 12.17 21.30 12.10
N ILE A 39 10.94 21.49 12.55
CA ILE A 39 9.87 22.12 11.78
C ILE A 39 9.05 22.98 12.76
N PHE A 40 8.80 24.25 12.47
CA PHE A 40 8.02 25.09 13.39
C PHE A 40 7.33 26.25 12.66
N LEU A 41 6.28 26.81 13.29
CA LEU A 41 5.68 28.10 12.99
C LEU A 41 6.30 29.14 13.92
N GLY A 42 6.76 30.26 13.38
CA GLY A 42 7.25 31.34 14.22
C GLY A 42 7.34 32.69 13.51
N VAL A 43 7.25 33.75 14.31
CA VAL A 43 7.48 35.12 13.87
C VAL A 43 8.96 35.43 13.83
N ALA A 44 9.45 35.89 12.67
CA ALA A 44 10.81 36.38 12.52
C ALA A 44 10.99 37.68 13.33
N GLN A 45 11.90 37.69 14.30
CA GLN A 45 12.11 38.85 15.17
C GLN A 45 13.19 39.79 14.68
N LYS A 46 14.39 39.26 14.44
CA LYS A 46 15.55 40.06 14.05
C LYS A 46 16.56 39.21 13.32
N SER A 47 17.14 39.76 12.27
CA SER A 47 18.32 39.19 11.63
C SER A 47 19.58 39.88 12.16
N GLU A 48 20.56 39.11 12.61
CA GLU A 48 21.81 39.63 13.15
C GLU A 48 23.01 39.04 12.41
N ALA A 49 24.14 39.75 12.44
CA ALA A 49 25.41 39.21 11.95
C ALA A 49 25.86 38.08 12.89
N ALA A 50 26.22 36.94 12.33
CA ALA A 50 26.80 35.86 13.10
C ALA A 50 28.27 36.19 13.40
N LYS A 51 28.72 35.91 14.63
CA LYS A 51 30.12 36.13 15.03
C LYS A 51 31.03 35.12 14.30
N PRO A 52 32.18 35.54 13.75
CA PRO A 52 33.06 34.62 13.10
C PRO A 52 33.66 33.60 14.09
N THR A 53 33.70 32.33 13.71
CA THR A 53 34.35 31.20 14.38
C THR A 53 35.40 30.61 13.42
N ASP A 54 36.45 30.01 13.99
CA ASP A 54 37.74 29.70 13.36
C ASP A 54 37.75 28.58 12.30
N LYS A 55 36.64 28.33 11.61
CA LYS A 55 36.60 27.35 10.51
C LYS A 55 35.94 28.01 9.31
N ASN A 56 36.48 27.73 8.12
CA ASN A 56 36.09 28.26 6.79
C ASN A 56 34.62 27.99 6.36
N PHE A 57 33.72 27.75 7.31
CA PHE A 57 32.30 27.54 7.15
C PHE A 57 31.54 28.43 8.14
N MET A 58 31.10 29.59 7.66
CA MET A 58 30.51 30.63 8.50
C MET A 58 29.15 31.03 7.94
N PRO A 59 28.02 30.78 8.64
CA PRO A 59 26.84 31.58 8.35
C PRO A 59 27.19 33.04 8.63
N ASN A 60 26.84 33.96 7.73
CA ASN A 60 27.17 35.38 7.88
C ASN A 60 26.11 36.13 8.68
N SER A 61 24.92 35.53 8.79
CA SER A 61 23.81 36.05 9.56
C SER A 61 22.94 34.90 10.05
N TYR A 62 22.08 35.21 10.99
CA TYR A 62 20.98 34.34 11.39
C TYR A 62 19.72 35.18 11.56
N THR A 63 18.57 34.54 11.46
CA THR A 63 17.29 35.13 11.87
C THR A 63 16.82 34.40 13.12
N ARG A 64 16.57 35.17 14.19
CA ARG A 64 15.90 34.66 15.38
C ARG A 64 14.40 34.61 15.14
N PHE A 65 13.82 33.46 15.40
CA PHE A 65 12.38 33.27 15.43
C PHE A 65 11.91 33.18 16.87
N LYS A 66 10.82 33.87 17.18
CA LYS A 66 9.98 33.48 18.30
C LYS A 66 9.09 32.35 17.82
N ILE A 67 9.13 31.24 18.53
CA ILE A 67 8.35 30.07 18.15
C ILE A 67 6.93 30.25 18.67
N ASP A 68 5.97 30.14 17.77
CA ASP A 68 4.54 30.14 18.13
C ASP A 68 4.01 28.71 18.23
N LYS A 69 4.54 27.81 17.37
CA LYS A 69 4.21 26.40 17.42
C LYS A 69 5.35 25.53 16.92
N ILE A 70 5.76 24.55 17.71
CA ILE A 70 6.69 23.51 17.26
C ILE A 70 5.88 22.47 16.52
N TYR A 71 6.32 22.15 15.31
CA TYR A 71 5.89 20.96 14.62
C TYR A 71 6.86 19.86 15.00
N LYS A 72 8.13 19.87 14.53
CA LYS A 72 9.19 18.87 14.75
C LYS A 72 10.37 19.37 15.56
N GLY A 73 10.91 18.48 16.39
CA GLY A 73 12.10 18.68 17.20
C GLY A 73 11.77 19.18 18.60
N ASP A 74 12.82 19.29 19.42
CA ASP A 74 12.74 19.86 20.76
C ASP A 74 13.37 21.26 20.71
N LEU A 75 12.52 22.28 20.79
CA LEU A 75 12.92 23.69 20.66
C LEU A 75 12.41 24.47 21.88
N ASN A 76 13.17 25.48 22.27
CA ASN A 76 12.76 26.45 23.29
C ASN A 76 11.86 27.54 22.69
N ASP A 77 11.54 28.59 23.45
CA ASP A 77 10.71 29.73 22.99
C ASP A 77 11.26 30.46 21.76
N THR A 78 12.55 30.32 21.48
CA THR A 78 13.22 30.94 20.33
C THR A 78 14.21 29.99 19.69
N VAL A 79 14.37 30.13 18.37
CA VAL A 79 15.38 29.40 17.60
C VAL A 79 16.06 30.31 16.59
N ASP A 80 17.36 30.12 16.41
CA ASP A 80 18.16 30.85 15.44
C ASP A 80 18.36 30.00 14.18
N ILE A 81 17.98 30.56 13.03
CA ILE A 81 18.16 29.94 11.72
C ILE A 81 19.26 30.67 10.98
N HIS A 82 20.33 29.94 10.68
CA HIS A 82 21.58 30.48 10.14
C HIS A 82 21.62 30.47 8.61
N HIS A 83 22.13 31.56 8.02
CA HIS A 83 22.14 31.83 6.57
C HIS A 83 23.57 31.99 6.03
N HIS A 84 23.88 31.37 4.89
CA HIS A 84 25.23 31.37 4.29
C HIS A 84 25.35 32.29 3.05
N ARG A 85 26.55 32.80 2.75
CA ARG A 85 26.81 33.71 1.61
C ARG A 85 26.91 32.99 0.25
N LYS A 86 27.44 31.76 0.24
CA LYS A 86 27.57 30.92 -0.98
C LYS A 86 26.25 30.25 -1.39
N SER A 87 25.19 30.35 -0.59
CA SER A 87 23.84 30.13 -1.10
C SER A 87 23.35 31.42 -1.76
N SER A 88 23.27 31.45 -3.10
CA SER A 88 22.76 32.53 -3.94
C SER A 88 21.54 33.15 -3.29
N TRP A 89 21.70 34.44 -2.96
CA TRP A 89 20.77 35.29 -2.25
C TRP A 89 20.52 34.89 -0.78
N PRO A 90 20.84 35.76 0.19
CA PRO A 90 20.44 35.53 1.57
C PRO A 90 18.92 35.43 1.63
N LEU A 91 18.40 34.30 2.12
CA LEU A 91 16.99 34.16 2.50
C LEU A 91 16.72 35.19 3.60
N LYS A 92 16.21 36.36 3.21
CA LYS A 92 15.82 37.40 4.15
C LYS A 92 14.40 37.09 4.62
N TYR A 93 14.29 36.73 5.89
CA TYR A 93 13.03 36.68 6.60
C TYR A 93 12.65 38.09 7.03
N GLU A 94 11.42 38.48 6.74
CA GLU A 94 10.90 39.80 7.05
C GLU A 94 10.51 39.86 8.53
N LYS A 95 11.01 40.87 9.23
CA LYS A 95 10.71 41.07 10.65
C LYS A 95 9.21 41.27 10.85
N GLY A 96 8.64 40.53 11.81
CA GLY A 96 7.22 40.58 12.13
C GLY A 96 6.36 39.63 11.27
N THR A 97 6.95 39.01 10.25
CA THR A 97 6.25 38.05 9.40
C THR A 97 6.35 36.64 10.01
N GLU A 98 5.22 35.94 10.02
CA GLU A 98 5.12 34.56 10.48
C GLU A 98 5.48 33.59 9.34
N TYR A 99 6.30 32.59 9.64
CA TYR A 99 6.78 31.61 8.68
C TYR A 99 6.62 30.18 9.20
N ILE A 100 6.41 29.24 8.28
CA ILE A 100 6.67 27.82 8.52
C ILE A 100 8.09 27.52 8.08
N ILE A 101 8.91 27.02 9.00
CA ILE A 101 10.33 26.77 8.79
C ILE A 101 10.60 25.27 8.84
N PHE A 102 11.38 24.77 7.88
CA PHE A 102 11.94 23.42 7.83
C PHE A 102 13.46 23.55 7.88
N ALA A 103 14.10 23.12 8.96
CA ALA A 103 15.53 23.34 9.14
C ALA A 103 16.26 22.09 9.62
N ASN A 104 17.54 22.02 9.24
CA ASN A 104 18.43 20.90 9.52
C ASN A 104 19.59 21.37 10.37
N ARG A 105 20.04 20.51 11.27
CA ARG A 105 21.25 20.69 12.04
C ARG A 105 22.42 20.36 11.14
N SER A 106 23.27 21.35 10.88
CA SER A 106 24.47 21.17 10.08
C SER A 106 25.46 20.25 10.81
N PRO A 107 25.90 19.12 10.23
CA PRO A 107 26.85 18.23 10.88
C PRO A 107 28.23 18.88 11.13
N GLU A 108 28.56 19.96 10.41
CA GLU A 108 29.84 20.67 10.53
C GLU A 108 29.85 21.71 11.66
N THR A 109 28.69 22.31 11.96
CA THR A 109 28.61 23.47 12.87
C THR A 109 27.65 23.27 14.04
N ASP A 110 26.83 22.22 14.00
CA ASP A 110 25.75 21.95 14.95
C ASP A 110 24.65 23.03 14.98
N LEU A 111 24.65 23.94 14.01
CA LEU A 111 23.67 25.03 13.88
C LEU A 111 22.50 24.63 12.98
N TYR A 112 21.32 25.16 13.27
CA TYR A 112 20.16 25.01 12.39
C TYR A 112 20.30 25.92 11.17
N VAL A 113 20.22 25.31 9.98
CA VAL A 113 20.31 25.99 8.69
C VAL A 113 19.14 25.60 7.80
N THR A 114 18.77 26.50 6.90
CA THR A 114 17.86 26.21 5.79
C THR A 114 18.65 26.10 4.49
N SER A 115 18.18 25.28 3.56
CA SER A 115 18.82 25.12 2.25
C SER A 115 18.15 26.02 1.21
N ARG A 116 18.81 26.28 0.06
CA ARG A 116 18.17 26.96 -1.08
C ARG A 116 16.95 26.22 -1.62
N CYS A 117 16.91 24.90 -1.43
CA CYS A 117 15.82 24.05 -1.89
C CYS A 117 14.74 23.88 -0.81
N THR A 118 14.87 24.57 0.33
CA THR A 118 13.82 24.66 1.34
C THR A 118 12.85 25.79 0.96
N PRO A 119 11.55 25.52 0.77
CA PRO A 119 10.58 26.54 0.40
C PRO A 119 10.41 27.58 1.53
N ARG A 120 10.25 28.86 1.14
CA ARG A 120 9.97 29.96 2.07
C ARG A 120 8.47 30.24 2.11
N LEU A 121 7.80 29.80 3.17
CA LEU A 121 6.36 29.91 3.32
C LEU A 121 6.02 30.99 4.35
N THR A 122 5.42 32.09 3.92
CA THR A 122 4.80 33.04 4.86
C THR A 122 3.40 32.55 5.21
N ALA A 123 2.94 32.87 6.41
CA ALA A 123 1.55 32.61 6.79
C ALA A 123 0.54 33.36 5.88
N ASP A 124 0.95 34.47 5.28
CA ASP A 124 0.11 35.28 4.38
C ASP A 124 0.20 34.86 2.90
N SER A 125 1.29 34.23 2.45
CA SER A 125 1.43 33.65 1.09
C SER A 125 0.62 32.37 0.90
N LEU A 126 -0.13 31.96 1.93
CA LEU A 126 -1.21 30.97 1.90
C LEU A 126 -2.44 31.44 1.07
N SER A 127 -2.24 32.37 0.13
CA SER A 127 -3.26 32.87 -0.79
C SER A 127 -3.72 31.75 -1.74
N PRO A 128 -5.02 31.64 -2.09
CA PRO A 128 -5.62 30.49 -2.80
C PRO A 128 -5.02 30.10 -4.16
N ALA A 129 -4.15 30.91 -4.74
CA ALA A 129 -3.73 30.82 -6.13
C ALA A 129 -2.53 29.89 -6.41
N ASP A 130 -1.75 29.48 -5.39
CA ASP A 130 -0.51 28.70 -5.59
C ASP A 130 -0.62 27.22 -5.13
N PRO A 131 -0.53 26.24 -6.04
CA PRO A 131 -0.57 24.81 -5.73
C PRO A 131 0.55 24.28 -4.83
N GLU A 132 1.77 24.84 -4.87
CA GLU A 132 2.89 24.36 -4.04
C GLU A 132 2.71 24.74 -2.56
N SER A 133 2.18 25.94 -2.33
CA SER A 133 1.79 26.43 -0.99
C SER A 133 0.70 25.56 -0.33
N ARG A 134 -0.23 24.97 -1.10
CA ARG A 134 -1.27 24.03 -0.61
C ARG A 134 -0.68 22.73 -0.08
N LEU A 135 0.42 22.27 -0.66
CA LEU A 135 1.04 21.00 -0.31
C LEU A 135 1.74 21.12 1.05
N LEU A 136 2.57 22.16 1.22
CA LEU A 136 3.37 22.35 2.42
C LEU A 136 2.54 22.75 3.67
N GLU A 137 1.45 23.49 3.53
CA GLU A 137 0.51 23.77 4.62
C GLU A 137 -0.19 22.48 5.10
N GLY A 138 -0.55 21.59 4.16
CA GLY A 138 -1.09 20.27 4.46
C GLY A 138 -0.11 19.37 5.20
N TYR A 139 1.20 19.53 4.99
CA TYR A 139 2.23 18.76 5.67
C TYR A 139 2.58 19.30 7.07
N ALA A 140 2.67 20.62 7.24
CA ALA A 140 2.84 21.23 8.56
C ALA A 140 1.67 20.87 9.49
N LYS A 141 0.44 20.81 8.97
CA LYS A 141 -0.75 20.42 9.74
C LYS A 141 -0.82 18.93 10.08
N ARG A 142 -0.31 18.05 9.21
CA ARG A 142 -0.18 16.61 9.53
C ARG A 142 0.88 16.35 10.59
N TRP A 143 1.99 17.09 10.56
CA TRP A 143 3.05 16.98 11.55
C TRP A 143 2.62 17.55 12.91
N ALA A 144 1.85 18.65 12.93
CA ALA A 144 1.21 19.22 14.12
C ALA A 144 0.18 18.32 14.83
N ALA A 145 -0.17 17.18 14.23
CA ALA A 145 -1.28 16.32 14.62
C ALA A 145 -0.85 14.94 15.12
N LEU A 146 0.45 14.72 15.33
CA LEU A 146 0.96 13.57 16.08
C LEU A 146 0.79 13.95 17.56
N GLU A 147 -0.16 13.42 18.33
CA GLU A 147 -0.24 12.01 18.75
C GLU A 147 -1.66 11.41 18.77
N THR A 148 -2.72 12.12 18.33
CA THR A 148 -4.10 11.60 18.46
C THR A 148 -4.94 11.70 17.19
N HIS A 149 -5.73 10.65 16.94
CA HIS A 149 -6.68 10.53 15.83
C HIS A 149 -7.59 11.74 15.67
N LYS A 150 -8.03 12.31 16.80
CA LYS A 150 -8.89 13.48 16.87
C LYS A 150 -8.17 14.76 16.42
N GLY A 151 -6.91 14.94 16.81
CA GLY A 151 -6.12 16.12 16.43
C GLY A 151 -5.91 16.23 14.91
N LYS A 152 -5.72 15.11 14.21
CA LYS A 152 -5.61 15.09 12.74
C LYS A 152 -6.91 15.59 12.07
N LEU A 153 -8.06 15.13 12.54
CA LEU A 153 -9.35 15.52 11.98
C LEU A 153 -9.72 16.96 12.33
N ASP A 154 -9.49 17.41 13.57
CA ASP A 154 -9.80 18.78 14.01
C ASP A 154 -9.00 19.83 13.21
N ALA A 155 -7.71 19.58 12.97
CA ALA A 155 -6.86 20.45 12.16
C ALA A 155 -7.33 20.51 10.70
N LEU A 156 -7.76 19.37 10.16
CA LEU A 156 -8.27 19.28 8.79
C LEU A 156 -9.66 19.91 8.65
N ASP A 157 -10.51 19.81 9.67
CA ASP A 157 -11.83 20.44 9.68
C ASP A 157 -11.72 21.97 9.76
N ALA A 158 -10.77 22.50 10.54
CA ALA A 158 -10.45 23.93 10.55
C ALA A 158 -10.00 24.43 9.16
N LEU A 159 -9.24 23.59 8.44
CA LEU A 159 -8.83 23.83 7.06
C LEU A 159 -10.01 23.85 6.09
N ILE A 160 -10.87 22.83 6.16
CA ILE A 160 -12.08 22.71 5.31
C ILE A 160 -13.00 23.91 5.54
N LYS A 161 -13.11 24.40 6.77
CA LYS A 161 -13.87 25.62 7.09
C LYS A 161 -13.33 26.86 6.36
N LYS A 162 -12.00 26.99 6.23
CA LYS A 162 -11.36 28.11 5.53
C LYS A 162 -11.40 27.94 4.00
N PHE A 163 -11.34 26.70 3.52
CA PHE A 163 -11.26 26.37 2.10
C PHE A 163 -12.29 25.30 1.68
N PRO A 164 -13.60 25.59 1.77
CA PRO A 164 -14.66 24.58 1.60
C PRO A 164 -14.82 24.03 0.18
N ASN A 165 -14.15 24.63 -0.80
CA ASN A 165 -14.19 24.19 -2.20
C ASN A 165 -12.95 23.44 -2.65
N ASN A 166 -11.98 23.20 -1.75
CA ASN A 166 -10.79 22.44 -2.08
C ASN A 166 -11.06 20.93 -1.93
N ALA A 167 -11.28 20.22 -3.05
CA ALA A 167 -11.59 18.80 -3.06
C ALA A 167 -10.50 17.94 -2.40
N TRP A 168 -9.23 18.32 -2.52
CA TRP A 168 -8.11 17.59 -1.94
C TRP A 168 -8.18 17.48 -0.41
N LEU A 169 -8.69 18.50 0.29
CA LEU A 169 -8.88 18.45 1.73
C LEU A 169 -9.85 17.33 2.15
N TYR A 170 -10.86 17.07 1.33
CA TYR A 170 -11.83 16.01 1.56
C TYR A 170 -11.26 14.62 1.25
N VAL A 171 -10.40 14.49 0.23
CA VAL A 171 -9.63 13.25 -0.02
C VAL A 171 -8.77 12.92 1.20
N GLN A 172 -8.06 13.92 1.73
CA GLN A 172 -7.24 13.77 2.91
C GLN A 172 -8.04 13.41 4.17
N LYS A 173 -9.25 13.93 4.27
CA LYS A 173 -10.18 13.57 5.35
C LYS A 173 -10.59 12.11 5.23
N GLY A 174 -10.90 11.66 4.02
CA GLY A 174 -11.16 10.25 3.72
C GLY A 174 -9.99 9.35 4.12
N GLU A 175 -8.76 9.68 3.71
CA GLU A 175 -7.56 8.89 3.99
C GLU A 175 -7.31 8.75 5.50
N ILE A 176 -7.46 9.83 6.26
CA ILE A 176 -7.32 9.82 7.72
C ILE A 176 -8.42 8.97 8.37
N LEU A 177 -9.66 9.05 7.87
CA LEU A 177 -10.77 8.25 8.40
C LEU A 177 -10.59 6.75 8.10
N GLU A 178 -10.07 6.39 6.93
CA GLU A 178 -9.71 5.02 6.59
C GLU A 178 -8.62 4.44 7.49
N GLU A 179 -7.59 5.24 7.83
CA GLU A 179 -6.52 4.84 8.77
C GLU A 179 -7.13 4.37 10.11
N PHE A 180 -8.29 4.91 10.48
CA PHE A 180 -8.99 4.61 11.74
C PHE A 180 -10.17 3.64 11.58
N GLY A 181 -10.38 3.09 10.38
CA GLY A 181 -11.49 2.18 10.10
C GLY A 181 -12.87 2.85 10.11
N ASP A 182 -12.95 4.19 10.10
CA ASP A 182 -14.21 4.92 10.02
C ASP A 182 -14.65 5.11 8.57
N TYR A 183 -14.94 3.98 7.94
CA TYR A 183 -15.26 3.94 6.52
C TYR A 183 -16.56 4.70 6.19
N ARG A 184 -17.52 4.75 7.12
CA ARG A 184 -18.77 5.52 6.94
C ARG A 184 -18.52 7.01 6.78
N ARG A 185 -17.70 7.62 7.64
CA ARG A 185 -17.34 9.03 7.46
C ARG A 185 -16.39 9.22 6.27
N ALA A 186 -15.53 8.23 5.98
CA ALA A 186 -14.64 8.29 4.82
C ALA A 186 -15.43 8.34 3.50
N VAL A 187 -16.48 7.53 3.36
CA VAL A 187 -17.42 7.56 2.23
C VAL A 187 -17.95 8.98 2.01
N SER A 188 -18.45 9.64 3.07
CA SER A 188 -18.95 11.01 2.97
C SER A 188 -17.86 12.01 2.53
N ALA A 189 -16.64 11.86 3.04
CA ALA A 189 -15.53 12.75 2.70
C ALA A 189 -15.14 12.57 1.23
N TYR A 190 -14.91 11.35 0.76
CA TYR A 190 -14.55 11.08 -0.63
C TYR A 190 -15.66 11.46 -1.61
N LYS A 191 -16.92 11.18 -1.29
CA LYS A 191 -18.06 11.64 -2.07
C LYS A 191 -18.04 13.17 -2.24
N THR A 192 -17.84 13.89 -1.14
CA THR A 192 -17.72 15.36 -1.18
C THR A 192 -16.54 15.81 -2.05
N ALA A 193 -15.39 15.11 -2.00
CA ALA A 193 -14.25 15.42 -2.85
C ALA A 193 -14.60 15.30 -4.34
N LEU A 194 -15.25 14.20 -4.72
CA LEU A 194 -15.66 13.92 -6.10
C LEU A 194 -16.74 14.91 -6.59
N ASP A 195 -17.66 15.31 -5.73
CA ASP A 195 -18.71 16.30 -6.04
C ASP A 195 -18.12 17.71 -6.26
N LYS A 196 -17.04 18.05 -5.55
CA LYS A 196 -16.38 19.36 -5.66
C LYS A 196 -15.58 19.52 -6.94
N GLU A 197 -14.98 18.44 -7.43
CA GLU A 197 -14.21 18.45 -8.68
C GLU A 197 -14.54 17.24 -9.56
N PRO A 198 -15.68 17.29 -10.29
CA PRO A 198 -16.13 16.16 -11.12
C PRO A 198 -15.26 15.89 -12.35
N ASN A 199 -14.43 16.87 -12.76
CA ASN A 199 -13.60 16.83 -13.99
C ASN A 199 -12.10 16.67 -13.70
N TRP A 200 -11.73 15.89 -12.68
CA TRP A 200 -10.34 15.63 -12.26
C TRP A 200 -9.47 14.88 -13.29
N HIS A 201 -9.85 14.81 -14.57
CA HIS A 201 -9.19 14.03 -15.63
C HIS A 201 -8.05 14.77 -16.35
N ASP A 202 -7.73 16.01 -15.98
CA ASP A 202 -6.63 16.77 -16.59
C ASP A 202 -5.25 16.21 -16.20
N VAL A 203 -4.24 16.42 -17.04
CA VAL A 203 -2.94 15.70 -17.01
C VAL A 203 -2.18 15.89 -15.69
N THR A 204 -2.32 17.03 -15.02
CA THR A 204 -1.67 17.34 -13.74
C THR A 204 -2.40 16.79 -12.50
N SER A 205 -3.65 16.30 -12.63
CA SER A 205 -4.49 15.83 -11.51
C SER A 205 -4.84 14.34 -11.55
N ARG A 206 -4.33 13.57 -12.53
CA ARG A 206 -4.60 12.14 -12.71
C ARG A 206 -4.36 11.30 -11.44
N THR A 207 -3.29 11.58 -10.70
CA THR A 207 -2.97 10.86 -9.47
C THR A 207 -3.96 11.16 -8.34
N ASN A 208 -4.37 12.43 -8.19
CA ASN A 208 -5.35 12.81 -7.16
C ASN A 208 -6.72 12.20 -7.47
N PHE A 209 -7.09 12.18 -8.76
CA PHE A 209 -8.26 11.48 -9.25
C PHE A 209 -8.29 10.00 -8.87
N GLN A 210 -7.21 9.29 -9.15
CA GLN A 210 -7.11 7.87 -8.84
C GLN A 210 -7.17 7.62 -7.33
N LYS A 211 -6.53 8.47 -6.52
CA LYS A 211 -6.63 8.40 -5.04
C LYS A 211 -8.05 8.58 -4.53
N ALA A 212 -8.78 9.58 -5.02
CA ALA A 212 -10.17 9.79 -4.60
C ALA A 212 -11.09 8.65 -5.04
N TYR A 213 -10.94 8.15 -6.27
CA TYR A 213 -11.75 7.03 -6.77
C TYR A 213 -11.47 5.74 -6.02
N LEU A 214 -10.19 5.39 -5.81
CA LEU A 214 -9.82 4.20 -5.07
C LEU A 214 -10.25 4.32 -3.61
N GLY A 215 -9.96 5.46 -2.97
CA GLY A 215 -10.39 5.73 -1.59
C GLY A 215 -11.91 5.65 -1.44
N TYR A 216 -12.67 6.21 -2.38
CA TYR A 216 -14.13 6.11 -2.34
C TYR A 216 -14.62 4.66 -2.50
N GLY A 217 -14.14 3.94 -3.51
CA GLY A 217 -14.49 2.55 -3.74
C GLY A 217 -14.11 1.63 -2.57
N LYS A 218 -12.92 1.87 -1.98
CA LYS A 218 -12.43 1.15 -0.80
C LYS A 218 -13.27 1.44 0.45
N ALA A 219 -13.58 2.71 0.70
CA ALA A 219 -14.43 3.09 1.82
C ALA A 219 -15.85 2.53 1.69
N LEU A 220 -16.41 2.49 0.48
CA LEU A 220 -17.68 1.83 0.20
C LEU A 220 -17.60 0.32 0.45
N PHE A 221 -16.55 -0.35 -0.06
CA PHE A 221 -16.31 -1.78 0.15
C PHE A 221 -16.26 -2.15 1.64
N TYR A 222 -15.42 -1.48 2.43
CA TYR A 222 -15.31 -1.77 3.86
C TYR A 222 -16.49 -1.27 4.69
N SER A 223 -17.37 -0.47 4.10
CA SER A 223 -18.70 -0.15 4.65
C SER A 223 -19.80 -1.09 4.15
N GLU A 224 -19.43 -2.23 3.53
CA GLU A 224 -20.31 -3.26 2.98
C GLU A 224 -21.28 -2.78 1.87
N GLN A 225 -20.96 -1.65 1.23
CA GLN A 225 -21.71 -1.08 0.11
C GLN A 225 -21.12 -1.55 -1.22
N TYR A 226 -21.06 -2.86 -1.43
CA TYR A 226 -20.37 -3.48 -2.56
C TYR A 226 -20.90 -3.02 -3.92
N GLN A 227 -22.22 -2.95 -4.09
CA GLN A 227 -22.85 -2.52 -5.34
C GLN A 227 -22.45 -1.09 -5.73
N GLU A 228 -22.39 -0.19 -4.76
CA GLU A 228 -21.99 1.21 -4.98
C GLU A 228 -20.48 1.33 -5.22
N ALA A 229 -19.68 0.44 -4.64
CA ALA A 229 -18.23 0.42 -4.80
C ALA A 229 -17.80 0.02 -6.23
N LEU A 230 -18.57 -0.88 -6.88
CA LEU A 230 -18.23 -1.47 -8.18
C LEU A 230 -17.76 -0.48 -9.27
N PRO A 231 -18.51 0.59 -9.63
CA PRO A 231 -18.11 1.47 -10.72
C PRO A 231 -16.78 2.19 -10.43
N TYR A 232 -16.51 2.52 -9.16
CA TYR A 232 -15.27 3.18 -8.76
C TYR A 232 -14.09 2.20 -8.77
N LEU A 233 -14.29 1.02 -8.17
CA LEU A 233 -13.29 -0.04 -8.10
C LEU A 233 -12.93 -0.58 -9.48
N LYS A 234 -13.92 -0.81 -10.35
CA LYS A 234 -13.73 -1.23 -11.75
C LYS A 234 -12.81 -0.27 -12.49
N LYS A 235 -13.15 1.02 -12.43
CA LYS A 235 -12.38 2.07 -13.10
C LYS A 235 -10.94 2.16 -12.60
N THR A 236 -10.72 2.00 -11.30
CA THR A 236 -9.36 1.98 -10.73
C THR A 236 -8.60 0.68 -11.04
N ALA A 237 -9.29 -0.46 -11.06
CA ALA A 237 -8.72 -1.75 -11.41
C ALA A 237 -8.24 -1.79 -12.87
N GLU A 238 -9.01 -1.21 -13.79
CA GLU A 238 -8.58 -1.06 -15.19
C GLU A 238 -7.29 -0.24 -15.34
N GLN A 239 -7.08 0.76 -14.47
CA GLN A 239 -5.84 1.54 -14.46
C GLN A 239 -4.69 0.76 -13.81
N GLU A 240 -4.96 0.06 -12.71
CA GLU A 240 -3.99 -0.82 -12.05
C GLU A 240 -3.46 -1.88 -13.02
N LEU A 241 -4.35 -2.54 -13.78
CA LEU A 241 -3.96 -3.55 -14.77
C LEU A 241 -3.09 -2.97 -15.90
N LYS A 242 -3.38 -1.75 -16.35
CA LYS A 242 -2.52 -1.06 -17.35
C LYS A 242 -1.13 -0.80 -16.80
N ILE A 243 -1.04 -0.38 -15.54
CA ILE A 243 0.23 -0.14 -14.84
C ILE A 243 1.00 -1.45 -14.67
N ILE A 244 0.36 -2.51 -14.19
CA ILE A 244 0.97 -3.84 -14.03
C ILE A 244 1.52 -4.34 -15.36
N ASN A 245 0.72 -4.29 -16.43
CA ASN A 245 1.15 -4.72 -17.77
C ASN A 245 2.35 -3.92 -18.29
N TYR A 246 2.38 -2.62 -18.02
CA TYR A 246 3.53 -1.78 -18.36
C TYR A 246 4.77 -2.18 -17.55
N GLN A 247 4.63 -2.35 -16.23
CA GLN A 247 5.72 -2.76 -15.34
C GLN A 247 6.30 -4.11 -15.74
N THR A 248 5.46 -5.11 -16.08
CA THR A 248 5.90 -6.42 -16.55
C THR A 248 6.78 -6.29 -17.80
N LYS A 249 6.34 -5.54 -18.81
CA LYS A 249 7.13 -5.30 -20.03
C LYS A 249 8.45 -4.60 -19.74
N MET A 250 8.45 -3.64 -18.81
CA MET A 250 9.66 -2.91 -18.43
C MET A 250 10.65 -3.80 -17.68
N ARG A 251 10.17 -4.66 -16.78
CA ARG A 251 10.99 -5.69 -16.11
C ARG A 251 11.61 -6.65 -17.12
N GLU A 252 10.85 -7.11 -18.11
CA GLU A 252 11.37 -7.98 -19.18
C GLU A 252 12.44 -7.27 -20.02
N ALA A 253 12.24 -5.98 -20.34
CA ALA A 253 13.14 -5.23 -21.20
C ALA A 253 14.43 -4.77 -20.49
N LYS A 254 14.35 -4.43 -19.20
CA LYS A 254 15.45 -3.80 -18.43
C LYS A 254 16.03 -4.68 -17.32
N GLY A 255 15.38 -5.79 -16.98
CA GLY A 255 15.83 -6.70 -15.93
C GLY A 255 16.06 -5.98 -14.59
N ALA A 256 17.25 -6.19 -14.02
CA ALA A 256 17.65 -5.63 -12.72
C ALA A 256 17.76 -4.10 -12.69
N ASP A 257 17.87 -3.43 -13.84
CA ASP A 257 18.01 -1.97 -13.92
C ASP A 257 16.66 -1.23 -13.88
N TYR A 258 15.54 -1.96 -13.78
CA TYR A 258 14.23 -1.34 -13.68
C TYR A 258 13.89 -0.99 -12.23
N GLU A 259 13.93 0.31 -11.92
CA GLU A 259 13.34 0.84 -10.70
C GLU A 259 11.83 1.04 -10.90
N GLU A 260 11.04 0.31 -10.11
CA GLU A 260 9.58 0.40 -10.16
C GLU A 260 9.08 1.71 -9.55
N PRO A 261 8.29 2.50 -10.30
CA PRO A 261 7.64 3.67 -9.74
C PRO A 261 6.59 3.26 -8.69
N ASN A 262 6.40 4.11 -7.69
CA ASN A 262 5.34 3.91 -6.70
C ASN A 262 3.96 4.22 -7.31
N TYR A 263 3.07 3.22 -7.28
CA TYR A 263 1.68 3.29 -7.76
C TYR A 263 0.64 2.98 -6.68
N ASP A 264 0.93 3.28 -5.41
CA ASP A 264 0.06 3.00 -4.26
C ASP A 264 -1.38 3.57 -4.42
N TYR A 265 -1.56 4.59 -5.26
CA TYR A 265 -2.86 5.23 -5.53
C TYR A 265 -3.86 4.37 -6.33
N VAL A 266 -3.42 3.27 -6.96
CA VAL A 266 -4.29 2.29 -7.62
C VAL A 266 -4.15 0.89 -7.04
N ARG A 267 -3.20 0.69 -6.12
CA ARG A 267 -2.79 -0.63 -5.65
C ARG A 267 -3.92 -1.31 -4.86
N GLY A 268 -4.21 -2.55 -5.20
CA GLY A 268 -5.26 -3.37 -4.59
C GLY A 268 -6.67 -3.12 -5.13
N ALA A 269 -6.84 -2.23 -6.10
CA ALA A 269 -8.14 -1.97 -6.73
C ALA A 269 -8.74 -3.23 -7.38
N THR A 270 -7.91 -3.99 -8.09
CA THR A 270 -8.26 -5.28 -8.71
C THR A 270 -8.79 -6.29 -7.70
N LYS A 271 -8.13 -6.41 -6.54
CA LYS A 271 -8.55 -7.31 -5.45
C LYS A 271 -9.89 -6.89 -4.87
N LEU A 272 -10.05 -5.61 -4.56
CA LEU A 272 -11.30 -5.06 -4.01
C LEU A 272 -12.45 -5.19 -5.03
N TYR A 273 -12.17 -5.00 -6.32
CA TYR A 273 -13.16 -5.18 -7.38
C TYR A 273 -13.62 -6.64 -7.47
N ALA A 274 -12.69 -7.60 -7.55
CA ALA A 274 -13.02 -9.01 -7.55
C ALA A 274 -13.78 -9.44 -6.29
N ALA A 275 -13.35 -8.99 -5.11
CA ALA A 275 -14.03 -9.27 -3.86
C ALA A 275 -15.45 -8.70 -3.81
N SER A 276 -15.66 -7.47 -4.33
CA SER A 276 -17.01 -6.87 -4.43
C SER A 276 -17.95 -7.75 -5.25
N LEU A 277 -17.47 -8.25 -6.39
CA LEU A 277 -18.27 -9.13 -7.25
C LEU A 277 -18.57 -10.47 -6.58
N ILE A 278 -17.63 -11.02 -5.81
CA ILE A 278 -17.84 -12.23 -5.00
C ILE A 278 -18.94 -12.01 -3.97
N TYR A 279 -18.90 -10.91 -3.21
CA TYR A 279 -19.93 -10.59 -2.22
C TYR A 279 -21.31 -10.38 -2.84
N LEU A 280 -21.37 -9.95 -4.09
CA LEU A 280 -22.61 -9.75 -4.85
C LEU A 280 -23.07 -10.99 -5.61
N ASN A 281 -22.25 -12.05 -5.65
CA ASN A 281 -22.47 -13.24 -6.48
C ASN A 281 -22.72 -12.88 -7.96
N ASP A 282 -21.94 -11.93 -8.48
CA ASP A 282 -22.00 -11.46 -9.87
C ASP A 282 -21.08 -12.33 -10.75
N ASN A 283 -21.63 -13.46 -11.20
CA ASN A 283 -20.89 -14.49 -11.92
C ASN A 283 -20.47 -14.05 -13.32
N GLU A 284 -21.26 -13.20 -13.98
CA GLU A 284 -20.97 -12.74 -15.36
C GLU A 284 -19.68 -11.93 -15.39
N ALA A 285 -19.59 -10.92 -14.53
CA ALA A 285 -18.39 -10.08 -14.46
C ALA A 285 -17.16 -10.83 -13.92
N LEU A 286 -17.34 -11.80 -13.01
CA LEU A 286 -16.23 -12.60 -12.47
C LEU A 286 -15.58 -13.51 -13.51
N ASN A 287 -16.36 -14.09 -14.42
CA ASN A 287 -15.85 -15.00 -15.44
C ASN A 287 -14.90 -14.32 -16.44
N GLU A 288 -14.96 -13.00 -16.59
CA GLU A 288 -14.06 -12.24 -17.45
C GLU A 288 -12.74 -11.85 -16.76
N LEU A 289 -12.62 -12.10 -15.46
CA LEU A 289 -11.48 -11.67 -14.66
C LEU A 289 -10.53 -12.81 -14.35
N LYS A 290 -9.23 -12.53 -14.46
CA LYS A 290 -8.23 -13.31 -13.75
C LYS A 290 -8.30 -12.92 -12.27
N VAL A 291 -9.00 -13.73 -11.48
CA VAL A 291 -9.29 -13.41 -10.08
C VAL A 291 -8.03 -13.53 -9.22
N ASP A 292 -7.66 -12.43 -8.56
CA ASP A 292 -6.70 -12.41 -7.46
C ASP A 292 -7.36 -11.76 -6.24
N VAL A 293 -7.54 -12.54 -5.18
CA VAL A 293 -8.02 -12.09 -3.87
C VAL A 293 -7.04 -12.49 -2.77
N SER A 294 -5.77 -12.67 -3.13
CA SER A 294 -4.73 -13.12 -2.20
C SER A 294 -4.58 -12.18 -1.00
N GLY A 295 -4.41 -12.76 0.18
CA GLY A 295 -4.31 -12.03 1.46
C GLY A 295 -5.64 -11.49 2.00
N MET A 296 -6.74 -11.60 1.26
CA MET A 296 -8.03 -11.07 1.70
C MET A 296 -8.69 -11.96 2.76
N THR A 297 -9.59 -11.36 3.54
CA THR A 297 -10.44 -12.07 4.50
C THR A 297 -11.87 -12.09 3.99
N PHE A 298 -12.47 -13.28 3.91
CA PHE A 298 -13.90 -13.46 3.67
C PHE A 298 -14.53 -14.10 4.90
N LYS A 299 -15.67 -13.56 5.34
CA LYS A 299 -16.40 -14.06 6.50
C LYS A 299 -17.86 -14.26 6.14
N ASN A 300 -18.41 -15.43 6.47
CA ASN A 300 -19.82 -15.74 6.23
C ASN A 300 -20.24 -15.49 4.76
N THR A 301 -19.36 -15.86 3.83
CA THR A 301 -19.54 -15.65 2.40
C THR A 301 -19.86 -16.97 1.72
N THR A 302 -20.89 -16.96 0.87
CA THR A 302 -21.23 -18.09 0.01
C THR A 302 -20.70 -17.83 -1.39
N PHE A 303 -19.90 -18.76 -1.89
CA PHE A 303 -19.43 -18.85 -3.27
C PHE A 303 -20.29 -19.91 -3.95
N SER A 304 -21.23 -19.50 -4.81
CA SER A 304 -22.19 -20.44 -5.41
C SER A 304 -22.24 -20.29 -6.93
N ASN A 305 -22.03 -21.41 -7.64
CA ASN A 305 -22.07 -21.49 -9.10
C ASN A 305 -21.00 -20.62 -9.79
N LEU A 306 -19.81 -20.54 -9.19
CA LEU A 306 -18.71 -19.69 -9.65
C LEU A 306 -17.59 -20.51 -10.32
N SER A 307 -16.85 -19.85 -11.21
CA SER A 307 -15.63 -20.40 -11.80
C SER A 307 -14.43 -19.54 -11.39
N PHE A 308 -13.47 -20.18 -10.74
CA PHE A 308 -12.22 -19.63 -10.22
C PHE A 308 -11.03 -20.44 -10.71
N VAL A 309 -11.10 -20.93 -11.95
CA VAL A 309 -9.99 -21.64 -12.59
C VAL A 309 -8.74 -20.75 -12.59
N ASP A 310 -7.62 -21.30 -12.11
CA ASP A 310 -6.33 -20.62 -11.96
C ASP A 310 -6.36 -19.34 -11.10
N ALA A 311 -7.39 -19.15 -10.27
CA ALA A 311 -7.50 -17.97 -9.41
C ALA A 311 -6.49 -17.99 -8.26
N ASN A 312 -6.11 -16.80 -7.78
CA ASN A 312 -5.18 -16.64 -6.67
C ASN A 312 -5.90 -16.32 -5.35
N PHE A 313 -5.99 -17.32 -4.49
CA PHE A 313 -6.51 -17.28 -3.11
C PHE A 313 -5.39 -17.45 -2.06
N SER A 314 -4.12 -17.30 -2.44
CA SER A 314 -3.00 -17.51 -1.51
C SER A 314 -3.08 -16.56 -0.31
N ASN A 315 -2.69 -17.02 0.87
CA ASN A 315 -2.70 -16.25 2.12
C ASN A 315 -4.08 -15.72 2.54
N THR A 316 -5.18 -16.23 1.97
CA THR A 316 -6.53 -15.80 2.34
C THR A 316 -6.94 -16.34 3.71
N HIS A 317 -7.85 -15.61 4.36
CA HIS A 317 -8.52 -16.05 5.58
C HIS A 317 -10.02 -16.19 5.30
N LEU A 318 -10.46 -17.43 5.09
CA LEU A 318 -11.81 -17.78 4.72
C LEU A 318 -12.51 -18.35 5.95
N LYS A 319 -13.39 -17.59 6.60
CA LYS A 319 -14.03 -17.98 7.87
C LYS A 319 -15.53 -18.17 7.70
N LEU A 320 -16.05 -19.33 8.08
CA LEU A 320 -17.46 -19.68 7.93
C LEU A 320 -17.95 -19.50 6.48
N VAL A 321 -17.10 -19.85 5.51
CA VAL A 321 -17.45 -19.75 4.09
C VAL A 321 -18.22 -20.99 3.64
N THR A 322 -19.01 -20.86 2.59
CA THR A 322 -19.61 -22.00 1.88
C THR A 322 -19.18 -21.96 0.43
N PHE A 323 -18.59 -23.05 -0.06
CA PHE A 323 -18.34 -23.28 -1.48
C PHE A 323 -19.38 -24.27 -1.98
N GLU A 324 -20.17 -23.86 -2.96
CA GLU A 324 -21.25 -24.65 -3.53
C GLU A 324 -21.17 -24.62 -5.07
N ASN A 325 -21.14 -25.79 -5.71
CA ASN A 325 -21.14 -25.89 -7.18
C ASN A 325 -20.05 -25.01 -7.84
N THR A 326 -18.86 -24.96 -7.23
CA THR A 326 -17.80 -24.01 -7.62
C THR A 326 -16.61 -24.74 -8.22
N ASN A 327 -16.02 -24.16 -9.26
CA ASN A 327 -14.83 -24.69 -9.91
C ASN A 327 -13.58 -23.89 -9.48
N PHE A 328 -12.62 -24.56 -8.86
CA PHE A 328 -11.31 -24.04 -8.43
C PHE A 328 -10.15 -24.83 -9.04
N GLN A 329 -10.33 -25.43 -10.21
CA GLN A 329 -9.26 -26.17 -10.89
C GLN A 329 -8.02 -25.28 -11.06
N GLY A 330 -6.85 -25.79 -10.67
CA GLY A 330 -5.57 -25.07 -10.74
C GLY A 330 -5.44 -23.86 -9.80
N ALA A 331 -6.46 -23.55 -8.99
CA ALA A 331 -6.43 -22.38 -8.11
C ALA A 331 -5.35 -22.48 -7.04
N ASN A 332 -4.79 -21.34 -6.64
CA ASN A 332 -3.75 -21.27 -5.63
C ASN A 332 -4.32 -20.85 -4.27
N PHE A 333 -4.37 -21.77 -3.32
CA PHE A 333 -4.73 -21.59 -1.90
C PHE A 333 -3.52 -21.73 -0.96
N SER A 334 -2.29 -21.59 -1.46
CA SER A 334 -1.10 -21.73 -0.61
C SER A 334 -1.12 -20.77 0.58
N ASN A 335 -0.79 -21.29 1.77
CA ASN A 335 -0.84 -20.57 3.05
C ASN A 335 -2.24 -20.03 3.43
N ALA A 336 -3.32 -20.48 2.79
CA ALA A 336 -4.66 -20.05 3.16
C ALA A 336 -5.12 -20.71 4.47
N SER A 337 -5.84 -19.95 5.29
CA SER A 337 -6.61 -20.50 6.40
C SER A 337 -8.07 -20.56 5.98
N ILE A 338 -8.57 -21.78 5.80
CA ILE A 338 -9.94 -22.02 5.38
C ILE A 338 -10.70 -22.56 6.58
N ASN A 339 -11.95 -22.15 6.75
CA ASN A 339 -12.93 -22.71 7.67
C ASN A 339 -14.29 -22.56 6.99
N GLY A 340 -14.92 -23.68 6.64
CA GLY A 340 -16.13 -23.64 5.83
C GLY A 340 -16.67 -25.00 5.40
N ARG A 341 -17.75 -24.94 4.62
CA ARG A 341 -18.38 -26.09 3.96
C ARG A 341 -18.02 -26.11 2.49
N PHE A 342 -17.74 -27.29 1.97
CA PHE A 342 -17.53 -27.54 0.54
C PHE A 342 -18.57 -28.54 0.05
N GLU A 343 -19.36 -28.15 -0.95
CA GLU A 343 -20.36 -28.99 -1.59
C GLU A 343 -20.24 -28.88 -3.11
N ASN A 344 -20.14 -30.02 -3.79
CA ASN A 344 -20.02 -30.10 -5.25
C ASN A 344 -18.91 -29.18 -5.80
N THR A 345 -17.73 -29.24 -5.19
CA THR A 345 -16.64 -28.30 -5.49
C THR A 345 -15.47 -29.04 -6.14
N ASP A 346 -14.93 -28.46 -7.21
CA ASP A 346 -13.83 -29.03 -7.96
C ASP A 346 -12.52 -28.29 -7.68
N PHE A 347 -11.52 -28.99 -7.18
CA PHE A 347 -10.18 -28.49 -6.86
C PHE A 347 -9.10 -29.27 -7.61
N VAL A 348 -9.39 -29.85 -8.79
CA VAL A 348 -8.37 -30.61 -9.55
C VAL A 348 -7.12 -29.77 -9.76
N GLY A 349 -5.96 -30.30 -9.34
CA GLY A 349 -4.67 -29.62 -9.51
C GLY A 349 -4.49 -28.35 -8.67
N ALA A 350 -5.40 -28.02 -7.75
CA ALA A 350 -5.28 -26.85 -6.90
C ALA A 350 -4.10 -26.96 -5.93
N ASN A 351 -3.52 -25.83 -5.55
CA ASN A 351 -2.39 -25.75 -4.64
C ASN A 351 -2.84 -25.32 -3.23
N PHE A 352 -2.73 -26.22 -2.26
CA PHE A 352 -2.97 -26.02 -0.84
C PHE A 352 -1.69 -26.15 0.01
N THR A 353 -0.50 -25.95 -0.56
CA THR A 353 0.76 -26.01 0.19
C THR A 353 0.73 -25.06 1.39
N ASN A 354 1.10 -25.55 2.58
CA ASN A 354 1.03 -24.85 3.87
C ASN A 354 -0.37 -24.35 4.28
N ALA A 355 -1.44 -24.79 3.61
CA ALA A 355 -2.79 -24.35 3.95
C ALA A 355 -3.31 -25.06 5.21
N ASN A 356 -4.30 -24.45 5.85
CA ASN A 356 -5.03 -25.05 6.96
C ASN A 356 -6.51 -25.21 6.59
N LEU A 357 -6.92 -26.47 6.43
CA LEU A 357 -8.27 -26.94 6.13
C LEU A 357 -8.75 -27.92 7.24
N ASN A 358 -8.48 -27.61 8.50
CA ASN A 358 -9.04 -28.36 9.64
C ASN A 358 -10.41 -27.84 10.07
N GLY A 359 -11.34 -28.77 10.31
CA GLY A 359 -12.66 -28.47 10.89
C GLY A 359 -13.78 -28.29 9.86
N HIS A 360 -13.70 -28.96 8.71
CA HIS A 360 -14.58 -28.68 7.56
C HIS A 360 -15.59 -29.79 7.28
N SER A 361 -16.50 -29.48 6.36
CA SER A 361 -17.42 -30.43 5.72
C SER A 361 -17.02 -30.58 4.26
N PHE A 362 -16.90 -31.81 3.79
CA PHE A 362 -16.63 -32.10 2.38
C PHE A 362 -17.71 -33.02 1.83
N LYS A 363 -18.47 -32.55 0.84
CA LYS A 363 -19.46 -33.35 0.14
C LYS A 363 -19.27 -33.21 -1.36
N ASN A 364 -19.05 -34.31 -2.07
CA ASN A 364 -18.80 -34.33 -3.51
C ASN A 364 -17.66 -33.38 -3.90
N VAL A 365 -16.49 -33.55 -3.28
CA VAL A 365 -15.33 -32.66 -3.48
C VAL A 365 -14.24 -33.39 -4.23
N ASN A 366 -13.74 -32.78 -5.30
CA ASN A 366 -12.68 -33.36 -6.12
C ASN A 366 -11.34 -32.67 -5.85
N PHE A 367 -10.44 -33.32 -5.12
CA PHE A 367 -9.06 -32.90 -4.87
C PHE A 367 -8.04 -33.66 -5.73
N SER A 368 -8.46 -34.29 -6.83
CA SER A 368 -7.52 -35.08 -7.63
C SER A 368 -6.36 -34.24 -8.17
N ASN A 369 -5.15 -34.78 -8.12
CA ASN A 369 -3.90 -34.09 -8.48
C ASN A 369 -3.60 -32.81 -7.67
N ALA A 370 -4.34 -32.49 -6.61
CA ALA A 370 -4.09 -31.30 -5.80
C ALA A 370 -2.83 -31.46 -4.91
N HIS A 371 -2.22 -30.35 -4.51
CA HIS A 371 -1.00 -30.32 -3.72
C HIS A 371 -1.28 -29.85 -2.28
N PHE A 372 -1.01 -30.68 -1.30
CA PHE A 372 -1.26 -30.47 0.13
C PHE A 372 0.02 -30.50 0.98
N ASP A 373 1.19 -30.29 0.36
CA ASP A 373 2.48 -30.33 1.05
C ASP A 373 2.50 -29.41 2.28
N ASN A 374 2.89 -29.94 3.43
CA ASN A 374 2.93 -29.21 4.71
C ASN A 374 1.58 -28.63 5.18
N SER A 375 0.47 -29.12 4.64
CA SER A 375 -0.86 -28.63 5.00
C SER A 375 -1.46 -29.40 6.17
N LYS A 376 -2.54 -28.85 6.72
CA LYS A 376 -3.45 -29.57 7.63
C LYS A 376 -4.78 -29.72 6.94
N ILE A 377 -5.30 -30.93 6.83
CA ILE A 377 -6.60 -31.20 6.22
C ILE A 377 -7.38 -32.17 7.09
N GLY A 378 -8.57 -31.76 7.50
CA GLY A 378 -9.41 -32.65 8.25
C GLY A 378 -10.82 -32.17 8.46
N ALA A 379 -11.73 -33.13 8.58
CA ALA A 379 -13.11 -32.81 8.93
C ALA A 379 -13.19 -32.38 10.40
N SER A 380 -14.27 -31.70 10.79
CA SER A 380 -14.48 -31.43 12.21
C SER A 380 -14.88 -32.72 12.94
N HIS A 381 -14.41 -32.89 14.18
CA HIS A 381 -14.81 -33.98 15.09
C HIS A 381 -16.34 -34.11 15.31
N MET A 382 -17.13 -33.12 14.92
CA MET A 382 -18.57 -33.03 15.19
C MET A 382 -19.43 -33.71 14.11
N LYS A 383 -19.31 -35.01 13.83
CA LYS A 383 -20.17 -35.75 12.86
C LYS A 383 -20.56 -34.93 11.61
N VAL A 384 -19.59 -34.26 11.01
CA VAL A 384 -19.84 -33.43 9.82
C VAL A 384 -19.73 -34.33 8.60
N PRO A 385 -20.61 -34.17 7.58
CA PRO A 385 -20.57 -35.02 6.41
C PRO A 385 -19.22 -34.89 5.68
N VAL A 386 -18.58 -36.05 5.54
CA VAL A 386 -17.52 -36.37 4.61
C VAL A 386 -18.14 -37.40 3.66
N GLU A 387 -18.38 -37.02 2.42
CA GLU A 387 -19.05 -37.87 1.44
C GLU A 387 -18.46 -37.61 0.05
N ASN A 388 -18.08 -38.67 -0.66
CA ASN A 388 -17.58 -38.64 -2.04
C ASN A 388 -16.44 -37.63 -2.22
N VAL A 389 -15.35 -37.81 -1.48
CA VAL A 389 -14.16 -36.96 -1.57
C VAL A 389 -13.08 -37.68 -2.35
N ASN A 390 -12.49 -37.02 -3.34
CA ASN A 390 -11.52 -37.65 -4.23
C ASN A 390 -10.12 -37.04 -4.08
N PHE A 391 -9.16 -37.79 -3.54
CA PHE A 391 -7.73 -37.44 -3.45
C PHE A 391 -6.86 -38.16 -4.48
N THR A 392 -7.41 -38.75 -5.55
CA THR A 392 -6.61 -39.50 -6.52
C THR A 392 -5.42 -38.68 -7.04
N ASN A 393 -4.21 -39.25 -6.96
CA ASN A 393 -2.94 -38.60 -7.32
C ASN A 393 -2.58 -37.31 -6.55
N ALA A 394 -3.29 -36.98 -5.46
CA ALA A 394 -2.96 -35.80 -4.66
C ALA A 394 -1.62 -35.98 -3.94
N LYS A 395 -0.90 -34.87 -3.67
CA LYS A 395 0.36 -34.88 -2.92
C LYS A 395 0.11 -34.45 -1.49
N LEU A 396 0.39 -35.31 -0.52
CA LEU A 396 0.11 -35.13 0.91
C LEU A 396 1.40 -35.15 1.76
N ILE A 397 2.53 -34.78 1.17
CA ILE A 397 3.87 -34.81 1.80
C ILE A 397 3.91 -33.94 3.06
N ASN A 398 4.38 -34.49 4.18
CA ASN A 398 4.48 -33.79 5.47
C ASN A 398 3.17 -33.12 5.90
N SER A 399 2.02 -33.66 5.48
CA SER A 399 0.70 -33.13 5.83
C SER A 399 0.11 -33.81 7.05
N GLU A 400 -0.91 -33.20 7.65
CA GLU A 400 -1.68 -33.77 8.74
C GLU A 400 -3.11 -34.03 8.26
N ILE A 401 -3.51 -35.31 8.26
CA ILE A 401 -4.83 -35.76 7.83
C ILE A 401 -5.62 -36.20 9.06
N MET A 402 -6.84 -35.68 9.23
CA MET A 402 -7.68 -36.01 10.38
C MET A 402 -9.17 -36.14 10.03
N PHE A 403 -9.86 -37.13 10.59
CA PHE A 403 -11.31 -37.34 10.46
C PHE A 403 -11.79 -37.49 9.00
N LEU A 404 -10.95 -38.08 8.15
CA LEU A 404 -11.26 -38.40 6.75
C LEU A 404 -11.22 -39.92 6.49
N GLU A 405 -11.28 -40.73 7.54
CA GLU A 405 -11.30 -42.20 7.52
C GLU A 405 -12.70 -42.73 7.14
N ASN A 406 -13.14 -42.48 5.91
CA ASN A 406 -14.46 -42.86 5.43
C ASN A 406 -14.35 -43.59 4.09
N GLU A 407 -15.10 -44.68 3.91
CA GLU A 407 -15.15 -45.48 2.67
C GLU A 407 -15.49 -44.66 1.42
N THR A 408 -16.13 -43.51 1.59
CA THR A 408 -16.47 -42.58 0.50
C THR A 408 -15.32 -41.65 0.09
N VAL A 409 -14.17 -41.75 0.76
CA VAL A 409 -12.95 -41.01 0.41
C VAL A 409 -12.03 -41.88 -0.42
N ASN A 410 -11.71 -41.43 -1.63
CA ASN A 410 -10.82 -42.14 -2.54
C ASN A 410 -9.40 -41.58 -2.44
N TYR A 411 -8.44 -42.40 -1.99
CA TYR A 411 -7.03 -42.05 -1.88
C TYR A 411 -6.13 -42.72 -2.94
N GLU A 412 -6.73 -43.35 -3.96
CA GLU A 412 -6.00 -44.12 -4.96
C GLU A 412 -4.84 -43.32 -5.58
N SER A 413 -3.63 -43.88 -5.53
CA SER A 413 -2.41 -43.26 -6.04
C SER A 413 -2.04 -41.90 -5.42
N ALA A 414 -2.66 -41.49 -4.31
CA ALA A 414 -2.24 -40.33 -3.55
C ALA A 414 -0.86 -40.55 -2.94
N ILE A 415 -0.01 -39.52 -2.94
CA ILE A 415 1.39 -39.62 -2.56
C ILE A 415 1.57 -39.07 -1.14
N TYR A 416 2.20 -39.84 -0.25
CA TYR A 416 2.55 -39.42 1.11
C TYR A 416 4.03 -39.69 1.41
N ASP A 417 4.54 -39.13 2.51
CA ASP A 417 5.87 -39.44 3.04
C ASP A 417 5.79 -39.87 4.51
N CYS A 418 6.95 -40.19 5.09
CA CYS A 418 7.04 -40.65 6.47
C CYS A 418 6.77 -39.58 7.53
N ASN A 419 6.64 -38.32 7.11
CA ASN A 419 6.26 -37.22 7.99
C ASN A 419 4.75 -36.93 7.89
N THR A 420 4.06 -37.47 6.89
CA THR A 420 2.61 -37.38 6.78
C THR A 420 1.96 -38.08 7.97
N ARG A 421 1.15 -37.33 8.72
CA ARG A 421 0.41 -37.84 9.88
C ARG A 421 -0.97 -38.29 9.46
N PHE A 422 -1.28 -39.53 9.79
CA PHE A 422 -2.60 -40.13 9.65
C PHE A 422 -3.17 -40.45 11.04
N PRO A 423 -4.50 -40.64 11.14
CA PRO A 423 -5.13 -41.21 12.33
C PRO A 423 -4.64 -42.63 12.62
N ASP A 424 -4.66 -43.03 13.89
CA ASP A 424 -4.06 -44.29 14.36
C ASP A 424 -4.58 -45.55 13.64
N ASP A 425 -5.86 -45.58 13.28
CA ASP A 425 -6.52 -46.73 12.64
C ASP A 425 -6.50 -46.67 11.09
N PHE A 426 -5.81 -45.69 10.49
CA PHE A 426 -5.78 -45.52 9.04
C PHE A 426 -4.52 -46.13 8.42
N SER A 427 -4.70 -47.03 7.44
CA SER A 427 -3.60 -47.61 6.65
C SER A 427 -3.51 -46.96 5.27
N PRO A 428 -2.49 -46.10 4.99
CA PRO A 428 -2.33 -45.47 3.68
C PRO A 428 -2.21 -46.48 2.54
N VAL A 429 -1.44 -47.56 2.75
CA VAL A 429 -1.17 -48.57 1.73
C VAL A 429 -2.43 -49.37 1.37
N GLU A 430 -3.24 -49.75 2.37
CA GLU A 430 -4.52 -50.45 2.11
C GLU A 430 -5.54 -49.57 1.40
N ASN A 431 -5.41 -48.23 1.51
CA ASN A 431 -6.22 -47.24 0.81
C ASN A 431 -5.63 -46.84 -0.56
N GLY A 432 -4.65 -47.58 -1.09
CA GLY A 432 -4.10 -47.36 -2.43
C GLY A 432 -3.09 -46.21 -2.53
N MET A 433 -2.61 -45.68 -1.40
CA MET A 433 -1.64 -44.58 -1.39
C MET A 433 -0.22 -45.07 -1.67
N LEU A 434 0.57 -44.21 -2.29
CA LEU A 434 1.95 -44.46 -2.70
C LEU A 434 2.93 -43.69 -1.81
N ASN A 435 3.93 -44.39 -1.28
CA ASN A 435 5.08 -43.77 -0.62
C ASN A 435 6.34 -43.92 -1.50
N PRO A 436 6.85 -42.85 -2.11
CA PRO A 436 8.04 -42.91 -2.95
C PRO A 436 9.33 -43.27 -2.19
N GLN A 437 9.32 -43.22 -0.85
CA GLN A 437 10.48 -43.50 0.00
C GLN A 437 10.58 -44.98 0.45
N GLU A 438 9.64 -45.82 0.03
CA GLU A 438 9.52 -47.28 0.27
C GLU A 438 9.44 -47.74 1.74
N GLU A 439 10.22 -47.19 2.68
CA GLU A 439 10.18 -47.56 4.11
C GLU A 439 10.29 -46.34 5.03
N CYS A 440 9.33 -46.22 5.95
CA CYS A 440 9.40 -45.23 7.02
C CYS A 440 10.18 -45.77 8.21
N PRO A 441 11.16 -45.01 8.75
CA PRO A 441 11.91 -45.45 9.91
C PRO A 441 10.95 -45.70 11.07
N THR A 442 10.97 -46.92 11.61
CA THR A 442 10.22 -47.26 12.81
C THR A 442 10.68 -46.36 13.94
N VAL A 443 9.76 -45.56 14.47
CA VAL A 443 10.02 -44.70 15.64
C VAL A 443 10.34 -45.63 16.81
N GLN A 444 11.59 -45.57 17.31
CA GLN A 444 12.03 -46.30 18.51
C GLN A 444 11.47 -45.69 19.79
#